data_AF-A0A2V3PHY4-F1
#
_entry.id   AF-A0A2V3PHY4-F1
#
_cell.length_a   1.000
_cell.length_b   1.000
_cell.length_c   1.000
_cell.angle_alpha   90.00
_cell.angle_beta   90.00
_cell.angle_gamma   90.00
#
_symmetry.space_group_name_H-M   'P 1'
#
loop_
_entity.id
_entity.type
_entity.pdbx_description
1 polymer ?
#
loop_
_entity_poly.entity_id
_entity_poly.type
_entity_poly.pdbx_seq_one_letter_code
_entity_poly.pdbx_strand_id
1 'polypeptide(L)' 'MDILDKKSAEVISFFTVLDEMLESIRFALKDRSSTLNGERYLTNRDVSQMLSVSIRCLQEWRDKRRRVISLYMLNI' A
#
# COMPACT_ATOMS: atom_id res chain seq x y z
N MET A 1 9.16 -48.01 -14.79
CA MET A 1 9.02 -46.53 -14.80
C MET A 1 7.67 -46.28 -14.16
N ASP A 2 7.66 -45.87 -12.90
CA ASP A 2 6.41 -45.63 -12.21
C ASP A 2 5.79 -44.36 -12.76
N ILE A 3 4.61 -44.51 -13.37
CA ILE A 3 3.88 -43.39 -13.95
C ILE A 3 3.19 -42.69 -12.79
N LEU A 4 3.72 -41.53 -12.43
CA LEU A 4 3.07 -40.63 -11.48
C LEU A 4 1.81 -40.06 -12.14
N ASP A 5 0.67 -40.25 -11.50
CA ASP A 5 -0.61 -39.70 -11.93
C ASP A 5 -1.14 -38.69 -10.90
N LYS A 6 -2.26 -38.06 -11.22
CA LYS A 6 -2.95 -37.11 -10.34
C LYS A 6 -3.44 -37.69 -9.01
N LYS A 7 -3.36 -39.01 -8.81
CA LYS A 7 -3.69 -39.71 -7.56
C LYS A 7 -2.45 -40.16 -6.80
N SER A 8 -1.25 -40.06 -7.38
CA SER A 8 0.01 -40.31 -6.68
C SER A 8 0.10 -39.36 -5.49
N ALA A 9 0.50 -39.93 -4.35
CA ALA A 9 0.67 -39.18 -3.12
C ALA A 9 1.73 -38.08 -3.27
N GLU A 10 2.78 -38.33 -4.06
CA GLU A 10 3.81 -37.32 -4.36
C GLU A 10 3.22 -36.14 -5.12
N VAL A 11 2.40 -36.40 -6.15
CA VAL A 11 1.77 -35.34 -6.95
C VAL A 11 0.81 -34.53 -6.10
N ILE A 12 -0.03 -35.20 -5.30
CA ILE A 12 -0.97 -34.53 -4.38
C ILE A 12 -0.21 -33.66 -3.38
N SER A 13 0.80 -34.21 -2.71
CA SER A 13 1.60 -33.49 -1.72
C SER A 13 2.29 -32.27 -2.33
N PHE A 14 2.79 -32.39 -3.56
CA PHE A 14 3.42 -31.27 -4.26
C PHE A 14 2.44 -30.12 -4.50
N PHE A 15 1.23 -30.42 -5.00
CA PHE A 15 0.20 -29.40 -5.20
C PHE A 15 -0.30 -28.80 -3.89
N THR A 16 -0.40 -29.59 -2.81
CA THR A 16 -0.76 -29.06 -1.48
C THR A 16 0.27 -28.03 -0.99
N VAL A 17 1.56 -28.31 -1.14
CA VAL A 17 2.62 -27.36 -0.76
C VAL A 17 2.57 -26.10 -1.63
N LEU A 18 2.26 -26.23 -2.92
CA LEU A 18 2.07 -25.06 -3.80
C LEU A 18 0.89 -24.19 -3.35
N ASP A 19 -0.22 -24.78 -2.94
CA ASP A 19 -1.38 -24.06 -2.42
C ASP A 19 -1.05 -23.32 -1.11
N GLU A 20 -0.35 -23.98 -0.18
CA GLU A 20 0.11 -23.36 1.07
C GLU A 20 1.07 -22.18 0.85
N MET A 21 1.98 -22.33 -0.11
CA MET A 21 2.91 -21.27 -0.50
C MET A 21 2.18 -20.08 -1.13
N LEU A 22 1.19 -20.35 -1.98
CA LEU A 22 0.36 -19.31 -2.60
C LEU A 22 -0.45 -18.55 -1.55
N GLU A 23 -0.96 -19.25 -0.52
CA GLU A 23 -1.71 -18.63 0.57
C GLU A 23 -0.84 -17.79 1.49
N SER A 24 0.39 -18.23 1.73
CA SER A 24 1.41 -17.46 2.45
C SER A 24 1.77 -16.17 1.70
N ILE A 25 1.89 -16.22 0.37
CA ILE A 25 2.13 -15.03 -0.47
C ILE A 25 0.92 -14.08 -0.41
N ARG A 26 -0.31 -14.61 -0.53
CA ARG A 26 -1.52 -13.80 -0.42
C ARG A 26 -1.63 -13.08 0.92
N PHE A 27 -1.33 -13.78 2.02
CA PHE A 27 -1.30 -13.18 3.35
C PHE A 27 -0.24 -12.07 3.45
N ALA A 28 0.98 -12.33 2.99
CA ALA A 28 2.07 -11.34 3.00
C ALA A 28 1.78 -10.10 2.13
N LEU A 29 1.01 -10.25 1.06
CA LEU A 29 0.58 -9.14 0.21
C LEU A 29 -0.65 -8.40 0.77
N LYS A 30 -1.52 -9.09 1.51
CA LYS A 30 -2.68 -8.47 2.17
C LYS A 30 -2.25 -7.39 3.17
N ASP A 31 -1.20 -7.66 3.94
CA ASP A 31 -0.63 -6.69 4.89
C ASP A 31 0.04 -5.50 4.18
N ARG A 32 0.49 -5.67 2.92
CA ARG A 32 1.04 -4.58 2.09
C ARG A 32 -0.06 -3.75 1.41
N SER A 33 -1.25 -4.32 1.21
CA SER A 33 -2.39 -3.65 0.58
C SER A 33 -3.10 -2.69 1.54
N SER A 34 -3.08 -2.98 2.85
CA SER A 34 -3.63 -2.09 3.88
C SER A 34 -2.60 -1.04 4.30
N THR A 35 -2.55 0.12 3.66
CA THR A 35 -3.27 1.27 4.24
C THR A 35 -3.77 2.28 3.20
N LEU A 36 -3.34 2.19 1.93
CA LEU A 36 -3.44 3.28 0.95
C LEU A 36 -3.54 2.81 -0.51
N ASN A 37 -4.20 1.69 -0.81
CA ASN A 37 -4.48 1.30 -2.20
C ASN A 37 -3.24 1.25 -3.13
N GLY A 38 -2.07 0.90 -2.59
CA GLY A 38 -0.78 0.88 -3.31
C GLY A 38 0.03 2.19 -3.24
N GLU A 39 -0.52 3.25 -2.68
CA GLU A 39 0.17 4.53 -2.47
C GLU A 39 0.83 4.60 -1.09
N ARG A 40 1.83 5.48 -0.94
CA ARG A 40 2.51 5.72 0.34
C ARG A 40 2.15 7.11 0.85
N TYR A 41 1.71 7.20 2.11
CA TYR A 41 1.48 8.50 2.74
C TYR A 41 2.83 9.17 2.95
N LEU A 42 2.98 10.36 2.38
CA LEU A 42 4.14 11.19 2.64
C LEU A 42 3.86 12.04 3.87
N THR A 43 4.67 11.87 4.89
CA THR A 43 4.64 12.73 6.08
C THR A 43 5.18 14.11 5.74
N ASN A 44 4.92 15.11 6.59
CA ASN A 44 5.50 16.46 6.41
C ASN A 44 7.03 16.42 6.31
N ARG A 45 7.69 15.45 6.95
CA ARG A 45 9.15 15.27 6.88
C ARG A 45 9.56 14.78 5.49
N ASP A 46 8.86 13.78 4.95
CA ASP A 46 9.13 13.24 3.62
C ASP A 46 8.97 14.33 2.55
N VAL A 47 7.87 15.10 2.62
CA VAL A 47 7.60 16.20 1.69
C VAL A 47 8.62 17.35 1.84
N SER A 48 9.00 17.68 3.08
CA SER A 48 9.99 18.71 3.38
C SER A 48 11.37 18.36 2.81
N GLN A 49 11.80 17.10 2.93
CA GLN A 49 13.03 16.62 2.32
C GLN A 49 12.96 16.62 0.80
N MET A 50 11.87 16.10 0.23
CA MET A 50 11.69 16.01 -1.22
C MET A 50 11.69 17.39 -1.90
N LEU A 51 11.04 18.38 -1.29
CA LEU A 51 10.95 19.73 -1.83
C LEU A 51 12.08 20.65 -1.34
N SER A 52 12.97 20.18 -0.46
CA SER A 52 14.01 20.99 0.18
C SER A 52 13.49 22.28 0.83
N VAL A 53 12.28 22.23 1.39
CA VAL A 53 11.64 23.34 2.11
C VAL A 53 11.45 22.98 3.56
N SER A 54 11.34 23.98 4.43
CA SER A 54 11.02 23.73 5.83
C SER A 54 9.58 23.22 5.99
N ILE A 55 9.33 22.44 7.05
CA ILE A 55 7.96 22.01 7.41
C ILE A 55 7.03 23.22 7.63
N ARG A 56 7.54 24.36 8.11
CA ARG A 56 6.75 25.60 8.26
C ARG A 56 6.23 26.12 6.92
N CYS A 57 7.04 26.05 5.87
CA CYS A 57 6.62 26.44 4.53
C CYS A 57 5.43 25.59 4.04
N LEU A 58 5.45 24.28 4.30
CA LEU A 58 4.33 23.38 3.99
C LEU A 58 3.07 23.70 4.80
N GLN A 59 3.23 24.07 6.08
CA GLN A 59 2.11 24.51 6.93
C GLN A 59 1.48 25.81 6.38
N GLU A 60 2.30 26.80 6.02
CA GLU A 60 1.83 28.06 5.43
C GLU A 60 1.06 27.84 4.13
N TRP A 61 1.53 26.96 3.25
CA TRP A 61 0.84 26.63 2.00
C TRP A 61 -0.53 25.99 2.26
N ARG A 62 -0.61 25.07 3.22
CA ARG A 62 -1.87 24.42 3.61
C ARG A 62 -2.84 25.42 4.24
N ASP A 63 -2.35 26.30 5.09
CA ASP A 63 -3.16 27.29 5.78
C ASP A 63 -3.67 28.35 4.81
N LYS A 64 -2.83 28.79 3.85
CA LYS A 64 -3.27 29.66 2.76
C LYS A 64 -4.38 29.01 1.95
N ARG A 65 -4.22 27.73 1.56
CA ARG A 65 -5.26 26.99 0.83
C ARG A 65 -6.56 26.90 1.63
N ARG A 66 -6.47 26.60 2.93
CA ARG A 66 -7.65 26.51 3.81
C ARG A 66 -8.38 27.84 3.94
N ARG A 67 -7.66 28.95 4.10
CA ARG A 67 -8.26 30.30 4.13
C ARG A 67 -8.98 30.61 2.84
N VAL A 68 -8.38 30.30 1.69
CA VAL A 68 -8.99 30.52 0.38
C VAL A 68 -10.29 29.72 0.25
N ILE A 69 -10.27 28.42 0.54
CA ILE A 69 -11.49 27.57 0.50
C ILE A 69 -12.56 28.09 1.48
N SER A 70 -12.15 28.47 2.70
CA SER A 70 -13.07 29.03 3.70
C SER A 70 -13.69 30.34 3.23
N LEU A 71 -12.94 31.19 2.52
CA LEU A 71 -13.46 32.45 1.98
C LEU A 71 -14.53 32.18 0.91
N TYR A 72 -14.30 31.21 0.02
CA TYR A 72 -15.28 30.83 -1.00
C TYR A 72 -16.54 30.19 -0.41
N MET A 73 -16.40 29.35 0.61
CA MET A 73 -17.53 28.69 1.28
C MET A 73 -18.40 29.64 2.13
N LEU A 74 -17.87 30.80 2.55
CA LEU A 74 -18.63 31.84 3.28
C LEU A 74 -19.33 32.86 2.35
N ASN A 75 -19.07 32.79 1.05
CA ASN A 75 -19.68 33.67 0.03
C ASN A 75 -20.76 32.94 -0.81
N ILE A 76 -21.25 31.80 -0.33
CA ILE A 76 -22.40 31.02 -0.85
C ILE A 76 -23.40 30.92 0.29
#